data_AF-A0A9W5ALB9-F1
#
_entry.id   AF-A0A9W5ALB9-F1
#
_cell.length_a   1.000
_cell.length_b   1.000
_cell.length_c   1.000
_cell.angle_alpha   90.00
_cell.angle_beta   90.00
_cell.angle_gamma   90.00
#
_symmetry.space_group_name_H-M   'P 1'
#
loop_
_entity.id
_entity.type
_entity.pdbx_description
1 polymer ?
#
loop_
_entity_poly.entity_id
_entity_poly.type
_entity_poly.pdbx_seq_one_letter_code
_entity_poly.pdbx_strand_id
1 'polypeptide(L)'
;MKKAFTMIELVFVIVIIGILASLAVPKLALTATYAKATSQAGTLKDVLMQLKTYYIANGKLLDHKDSNWQEAVKTMSPQYKLSSEKNEKDPTKEEWVGCVNLWPTNNQNAQGKNKASRAYIHVKASSNNSSFCKVFRNLEAVKKWISYENNGVSMADSNIFSDGSWKEDQR
;
A
#
# COMPACT_ATOMS: atom_id res chain seq x y z
N MET A 1 23.35 -36.95 44.54
CA MET A 1 22.92 -35.68 45.17
C MET A 1 22.46 -34.74 44.07
N LYS A 2 21.16 -34.40 44.00
CA LYS A 2 20.65 -33.45 42.99
C LYS A 2 20.89 -32.04 43.52
N LYS A 3 21.68 -31.21 42.81
CA LYS A 3 21.84 -29.80 43.15
C LYS A 3 20.51 -29.09 42.86
N ALA A 4 19.83 -28.63 43.90
CA ALA A 4 18.71 -27.73 43.75
C ALA A 4 19.24 -26.34 43.37
N PHE A 5 18.58 -25.71 42.41
CA PHE A 5 18.86 -24.32 42.03
C PHE A 5 18.62 -23.42 43.26
N THR A 6 19.54 -22.51 43.55
CA THR A 6 19.41 -21.64 44.73
C THR A 6 18.38 -20.55 44.47
N MET A 7 17.71 -20.09 45.52
CA MET A 7 16.75 -18.98 45.40
C MET A 7 17.40 -17.71 44.83
N ILE A 8 18.67 -17.46 45.15
CA ILE A 8 19.40 -16.29 44.66
C ILE A 8 19.65 -16.33 43.14
N GLU A 9 19.99 -17.49 42.60
CA GLU A 9 20.17 -17.65 41.15
C GLU A 9 18.86 -17.41 40.40
N LEU A 10 17.73 -17.84 40.97
CA LEU A 10 16.41 -17.63 40.36
C LEU A 10 16.03 -16.14 40.34
N VAL A 11 16.32 -15.39 41.40
CA VAL A 11 16.08 -13.95 41.47
C VAL A 11 16.95 -13.18 40.46
N PHE A 12 18.21 -13.57 40.29
CA PHE A 12 19.09 -12.91 39.33
C PHE A 12 18.59 -13.08 37.88
N VAL A 13 18.10 -14.28 37.53
CA VAL A 13 17.55 -14.57 36.19
C VAL A 13 16.32 -13.70 35.88
N ILE A 14 15.36 -13.58 36.79
CA ILE A 14 14.15 -12.78 36.54
C ILE A 14 14.48 -11.29 36.38
N VAL A 15 15.46 -10.77 37.12
CA VAL A 15 15.90 -9.37 37.01
C VAL A 15 16.54 -9.11 35.66
N ILE A 16 17.44 -9.99 35.20
CA ILE A 16 18.05 -9.88 33.88
C ILE A 16 16.99 -9.94 32.77
N ILE A 17 16.06 -10.90 32.83
CA ILE A 17 14.98 -11.02 31.85
C ILE A 17 14.10 -9.76 31.87
N GLY A 18 13.80 -9.21 33.05
CA GLY A 18 13.01 -7.99 33.18
C GLY A 18 13.66 -6.78 32.51
N ILE A 19 14.97 -6.58 32.72
CA ILE A 19 15.71 -5.48 32.10
C ILE A 19 15.76 -5.66 30.57
N LEU A 20 16.13 -6.86 30.10
CA LEU A 20 16.21 -7.15 28.66
C LEU A 20 14.84 -7.00 27.97
N ALA A 21 13.77 -7.48 28.60
CA ALA A 21 12.41 -7.37 28.06
C ALA A 21 11.96 -5.91 27.94
N SER A 22 12.28 -5.06 28.93
CA SER A 22 11.89 -3.64 28.90
C SER A 22 12.46 -2.88 27.69
N LEU A 23 13.65 -3.25 27.21
CA LEU A 23 14.29 -2.65 26.05
C LEU A 23 13.89 -3.32 24.73
N ALA A 24 13.69 -4.64 24.75
CA ALA A 24 13.37 -5.41 23.55
C ALA A 24 11.93 -5.21 23.07
N VAL A 25 10.95 -5.18 23.98
CA VAL A 25 9.52 -5.14 23.64
C VAL A 25 9.14 -3.91 22.80
N PRO A 26 9.53 -2.67 23.14
CA PRO A 26 9.17 -1.50 22.34
C PRO A 26 9.74 -1.56 20.91
N LYS A 27 10.99 -2.03 20.77
CA LYS A 27 11.67 -2.15 19.48
C LYS A 27 11.03 -3.20 18.59
N LEU A 28 10.60 -4.33 19.17
CA LEU A 28 9.90 -5.40 18.46
C LEU A 28 8.52 -4.94 17.96
N ALA A 29 7.77 -4.19 18.77
CA ALA A 29 6.47 -3.65 18.36
C ALA A 29 6.56 -2.69 17.15
N LEU A 30 7.55 -1.80 17.15
CA LEU A 30 7.80 -0.89 16.02
C LEU A 30 8.25 -1.64 14.77
N THR A 31 9.12 -2.64 14.91
CA THR A 31 9.61 -3.42 13.77
C THR A 31 8.49 -4.27 13.16
N ALA A 32 7.63 -4.85 14.00
CA ALA A 32 6.48 -5.65 13.55
C ALA A 32 5.48 -4.82 12.74
N THR A 33 5.17 -3.59 13.19
CA THR A 33 4.28 -2.69 12.45
C THR A 33 4.89 -2.25 11.12
N TYR A 34 6.19 -1.94 11.09
CA TYR A 34 6.90 -1.60 9.86
C TYR A 34 6.94 -2.77 8.85
N ALA A 35 7.20 -3.99 9.32
CA ALA A 35 7.20 -5.18 8.48
C ALA A 35 5.81 -5.44 7.88
N LYS A 36 4.76 -5.30 8.69
CA LYS A 36 3.37 -5.40 8.23
C LYS A 36 3.05 -4.34 7.18
N ALA A 37 3.43 -3.09 7.42
CA ALA A 37 3.20 -1.99 6.48
C ALA A 37 3.92 -2.24 5.15
N THR A 38 5.15 -2.72 5.20
CA THR A 38 5.95 -3.06 4.00
C THR A 38 5.31 -4.21 3.21
N SER A 39 4.84 -5.25 3.89
CA SER A 39 4.13 -6.37 3.26
C SER A 39 2.87 -5.88 2.54
N GLN A 40 2.05 -5.06 3.20
CA GLN A 40 0.85 -4.51 2.58
C GLN A 40 1.16 -3.50 1.47
N ALA A 41 2.30 -2.80 1.51
CA ALA A 41 2.73 -1.96 0.40
C ALA A 41 3.08 -2.80 -0.83
N GLY A 42 3.61 -4.01 -0.61
CA GLY A 42 3.72 -5.05 -1.64
C GLY A 42 2.36 -5.44 -2.21
N THR A 43 1.36 -5.70 -1.37
CA THR A 43 -0.01 -5.98 -1.84
C THR A 43 -0.59 -4.83 -2.68
N LEU A 44 -0.38 -3.57 -2.27
CA LEU A 44 -0.79 -2.41 -3.06
C LEU A 44 -0.08 -2.36 -4.42
N LYS A 45 1.23 -2.66 -4.46
CA LYS A 45 1.98 -2.80 -5.72
C LYS A 45 1.33 -3.85 -6.63
N ASP A 46 0.99 -5.01 -6.08
CA ASP A 46 0.37 -6.09 -6.84
C ASP A 46 -1.00 -5.67 -7.39
N VAL A 47 -1.79 -4.92 -6.62
CA VAL A 47 -3.06 -4.33 -7.10
C VAL A 47 -2.81 -3.41 -8.28
N LEU A 48 -1.86 -2.48 -8.19
CA LEU A 48 -1.52 -1.59 -9.30
C LEU A 48 -1.06 -2.37 -10.54
N MET A 49 -0.28 -3.44 -10.36
CA MET A 49 0.12 -4.32 -11.46
C MET A 49 -1.06 -5.07 -12.07
N GLN A 50 -2.01 -5.55 -11.27
CA GLN A 50 -3.21 -6.23 -11.78
C GLN A 50 -4.08 -5.29 -12.60
N LEU A 51 -4.30 -4.06 -12.12
CA LEU A 51 -5.05 -3.03 -12.84
C LEU A 51 -4.35 -2.68 -14.17
N LYS A 52 -3.02 -2.61 -14.17
CA LYS A 52 -2.23 -2.40 -15.39
C LYS A 52 -2.36 -3.56 -16.38
N THR A 53 -2.20 -4.81 -15.90
CA THR A 53 -2.36 -6.00 -16.75
C THR A 53 -3.77 -6.05 -17.35
N TYR A 54 -4.79 -5.74 -16.56
CA TYR A 54 -6.16 -5.63 -17.06
C TYR A 54 -6.29 -4.56 -18.15
N TYR A 55 -5.71 -3.38 -17.94
CA TYR A 55 -5.71 -2.30 -18.91
C TYR A 55 -5.01 -2.67 -20.22
N ILE A 56 -3.86 -3.33 -20.15
CA ILE A 56 -3.12 -3.81 -21.32
C ILE A 56 -3.94 -4.86 -22.09
N ALA A 57 -4.62 -5.77 -21.38
CA ALA A 57 -5.41 -6.83 -22.00
C ALA A 57 -6.73 -6.33 -22.62
N ASN A 58 -7.39 -5.35 -22.01
CA ASN A 58 -8.73 -4.89 -22.42
C ASN A 58 -8.72 -3.53 -23.13
N GLY A 59 -7.61 -2.80 -23.13
CA GLY A 59 -7.45 -1.47 -23.73
C GLY A 59 -8.25 -0.34 -23.07
N LYS A 60 -9.02 -0.63 -22.01
CA LYS A 60 -9.90 0.32 -21.35
C LYS A 60 -9.84 0.18 -19.83
N LEU A 61 -9.78 1.33 -19.15
CA LEU A 61 -10.07 1.48 -17.73
C LEU A 61 -11.32 2.35 -17.57
N LEU A 62 -12.15 2.02 -16.59
CA LEU A 62 -13.33 2.81 -16.24
C LEU A 62 -12.92 4.15 -15.60
N ASP A 63 -13.74 5.18 -15.75
CA ASP A 63 -13.50 6.46 -15.09
C ASP A 63 -14.15 6.43 -13.70
N HIS A 64 -13.53 7.06 -12.71
CA HIS A 64 -14.11 7.31 -11.38
C HIS A 64 -15.46 8.05 -11.46
N LYS A 65 -15.70 8.78 -12.56
CA LYS A 65 -16.99 9.41 -12.84
C LYS A 65 -18.14 8.42 -13.09
N ASP A 66 -17.82 7.18 -13.48
CA ASP A 66 -18.81 6.12 -13.67
C ASP A 66 -19.29 5.62 -12.30
N SER A 67 -20.60 5.56 -12.05
CA SER A 67 -21.17 5.19 -10.74
C SER A 67 -20.69 3.82 -10.20
N ASN A 68 -20.25 2.92 -11.08
CA ASN A 68 -19.88 1.54 -10.74
C ASN A 68 -18.36 1.31 -10.72
N TRP A 69 -17.53 2.37 -10.73
CA TRP A 69 -16.08 2.26 -10.79
C TRP A 69 -15.50 1.43 -9.63
N GLN A 70 -16.13 1.46 -8.45
CA GLN A 70 -15.66 0.75 -7.25
C GLN A 70 -15.75 -0.76 -7.45
N GLU A 71 -16.89 -1.25 -7.92
CA GLU A 71 -17.10 -2.66 -8.23
C GLU A 71 -16.22 -3.11 -9.39
N ALA A 72 -16.01 -2.24 -10.38
CA ALA A 72 -15.07 -2.49 -11.45
C ALA A 72 -13.62 -2.67 -10.98
N VAL A 73 -13.12 -1.84 -10.05
CA VAL A 73 -11.76 -2.02 -9.52
C VAL A 73 -11.64 -3.36 -8.78
N LYS A 74 -12.68 -3.76 -8.04
CA LYS A 74 -12.73 -5.08 -7.38
C LYS A 74 -12.72 -6.25 -8.37
N THR A 75 -13.36 -6.11 -9.54
CA THR A 75 -13.34 -7.17 -10.58
C THR A 75 -12.02 -7.20 -11.35
N MET A 76 -11.41 -6.05 -11.61
CA MET A 76 -10.14 -5.93 -12.32
C MET A 76 -8.94 -6.39 -11.48
N SER A 77 -9.03 -6.28 -10.16
CA SER A 77 -7.94 -6.64 -9.24
C SER A 77 -8.43 -7.51 -8.08
N PRO A 78 -8.29 -8.85 -8.19
CA PRO A 78 -8.65 -9.77 -7.11
C PRO A 78 -7.98 -9.45 -5.78
N GLN A 79 -6.75 -8.93 -5.80
CA GLN A 79 -6.05 -8.54 -4.57
C GLN A 79 -6.70 -7.33 -3.89
N TYR A 80 -7.23 -6.38 -4.65
CA TYR A 80 -7.95 -5.24 -4.10
C TYR A 80 -9.22 -5.71 -3.40
N LYS A 81 -9.97 -6.60 -4.05
CA LYS A 81 -11.17 -7.21 -3.48
C LYS A 81 -10.84 -7.88 -2.14
N LEU A 82 -9.83 -8.74 -2.10
CA LEU A 82 -9.41 -9.43 -0.88
C LEU A 82 -9.02 -8.46 0.25
N SER A 83 -8.25 -7.41 -0.06
CA SER A 83 -7.88 -6.41 0.93
C SER A 83 -9.08 -5.58 1.41
N SER A 84 -10.01 -5.26 0.52
CA SER A 84 -11.24 -4.53 0.87
C SER A 84 -12.15 -5.35 1.79
N GLU A 85 -12.35 -6.64 1.50
CA GLU A 85 -13.17 -7.55 2.31
C GLU A 85 -12.54 -7.81 3.69
N LYS A 86 -11.21 -7.90 3.77
CA LYS A 86 -10.51 -8.03 5.06
C LYS A 86 -10.74 -6.81 5.94
N ASN A 87 -10.64 -5.62 5.36
CA ASN A 87 -10.86 -4.37 6.08
C ASN A 87 -12.32 -4.21 6.53
N GLU A 88 -13.28 -4.67 5.71
CA GLU A 88 -14.70 -4.66 6.05
C GLU A 88 -15.03 -5.62 7.20
N LYS A 89 -14.47 -6.83 7.16
CA LYS A 89 -14.69 -7.85 8.21
C LYS A 89 -14.05 -7.50 9.54
N ASP A 90 -12.89 -6.86 9.51
CA ASP A 90 -12.16 -6.48 10.72
C ASP A 90 -11.36 -5.17 10.52
N PRO A 91 -12.01 -4.00 10.73
CA PRO A 91 -11.35 -2.70 10.57
C PRO A 91 -10.28 -2.44 11.63
N THR A 92 -10.24 -3.21 12.73
CA THR A 92 -9.23 -3.07 13.79
C THR A 92 -7.89 -3.65 13.39
N LYS A 93 -7.86 -4.53 12.38
CA LYS A 93 -6.65 -5.15 11.86
C LYS A 93 -5.86 -4.26 10.91
N GLU A 94 -6.24 -3.00 10.70
CA GLU A 94 -5.48 -1.99 9.94
C GLU A 94 -4.93 -2.54 8.60
N GLU A 95 -5.78 -2.51 7.58
CA GLU A 95 -5.42 -2.84 6.19
C GLU A 95 -5.10 -1.57 5.40
N TRP A 96 -4.25 -1.71 4.37
CA TRP A 96 -3.79 -0.57 3.57
C TRP A 96 -4.91 0.21 2.90
N VAL A 97 -6.03 -0.44 2.57
CA VAL A 97 -7.24 0.17 1.99
C VAL A 97 -7.90 1.19 2.93
N GLY A 98 -7.64 1.12 4.25
CA GLY A 98 -8.07 2.13 5.21
C GLY A 98 -7.16 3.35 5.25
N CYS A 99 -5.92 3.23 4.74
CA CYS A 99 -4.88 4.25 4.78
C CYS A 99 -4.76 5.06 3.49
N VAL A 100 -5.14 4.48 2.34
CA VAL A 100 -5.14 5.16 1.04
C VAL A 100 -6.39 4.84 0.24
N ASN A 101 -6.87 5.84 -0.49
CA ASN A 101 -7.96 5.70 -1.45
C ASN A 101 -7.38 5.59 -2.86
N LEU A 102 -7.94 4.69 -3.66
CA LEU A 102 -7.60 4.51 -5.06
C LEU A 102 -8.79 4.87 -5.94
N TRP A 103 -8.55 5.52 -7.07
CA TRP A 103 -9.56 5.63 -8.13
C TRP A 103 -8.93 5.66 -9.52
N PRO A 104 -9.57 5.02 -10.51
CA PRO A 104 -9.12 5.08 -11.88
C PRO A 104 -9.62 6.35 -12.56
N THR A 105 -8.84 6.90 -13.47
CA THR A 105 -9.29 7.96 -14.38
C THR A 105 -8.85 7.58 -15.78
N ASN A 106 -9.77 7.74 -16.73
CA ASN A 106 -9.45 7.58 -18.13
C ASN A 106 -9.41 8.97 -18.79
N ASN A 107 -8.41 9.20 -19.64
CA ASN A 107 -8.43 10.35 -20.56
C ASN A 107 -8.78 9.82 -21.95
N GLN A 108 -10.04 9.42 -22.13
CA GLN A 108 -10.55 8.93 -23.42
C GLN A 108 -10.63 10.07 -24.47
N ASN A 109 -10.63 11.35 -24.05
CA ASN A 109 -10.75 12.53 -24.93
C ASN A 109 -9.39 13.09 -25.38
N ALA A 110 -8.51 12.19 -25.79
CA ALA A 110 -7.25 12.48 -26.43
C ALA A 110 -7.38 12.40 -27.96
N GLN A 111 -8.40 13.05 -28.54
CA GLN A 111 -8.54 13.16 -29.99
C GLN A 111 -7.55 14.21 -30.52
N GLY A 112 -6.39 13.73 -30.98
CA GLY A 112 -5.34 14.55 -31.60
C GLY A 112 -4.05 13.76 -31.75
N LYS A 113 -3.24 14.08 -32.78
CA LYS A 113 -2.11 13.28 -33.31
C LYS A 113 -1.01 12.86 -32.31
N ASN A 114 -1.02 13.31 -31.05
CA ASN A 114 0.00 13.00 -30.04
C ASN A 114 -0.60 12.73 -28.63
N LYS A 115 -1.65 11.91 -28.51
CA LYS A 115 -2.13 11.51 -27.18
C LYS A 115 -2.57 10.05 -27.18
N ALA A 116 -1.68 9.15 -26.76
CA ALA A 116 -2.07 7.81 -26.36
C ALA A 116 -3.20 7.95 -25.32
N SER A 117 -4.30 7.20 -25.47
CA SER A 117 -5.33 7.09 -24.44
C SER A 117 -4.63 6.64 -23.16
N ARG A 118 -4.34 7.55 -22.22
CA ARG A 118 -3.62 7.20 -21.00
C ARG A 118 -4.63 7.02 -19.88
N ALA A 119 -4.61 5.85 -19.27
CA ALA A 119 -5.34 5.58 -18.05
C ALA A 119 -4.41 5.71 -16.85
N TYR A 120 -4.93 6.29 -15.77
CA TYR A 120 -4.17 6.57 -14.56
C TYR A 120 -4.91 5.99 -13.36
N ILE A 121 -4.16 5.50 -12.38
CA ILE A 121 -4.69 5.16 -11.06
C ILE A 121 -4.15 6.19 -10.06
N HIS A 122 -5.05 6.90 -9.42
CA HIS A 122 -4.70 7.89 -8.41
C HIS A 122 -4.62 7.22 -7.05
N VAL A 123 -3.64 7.63 -6.24
CA VAL A 123 -3.46 7.18 -4.86
C VAL A 123 -3.48 8.42 -3.98
N LYS A 124 -4.43 8.49 -3.04
CA LYS A 124 -4.50 9.60 -2.09
C LYS A 124 -4.53 9.09 -0.66
N ALA A 125 -3.86 9.80 0.23
CA ALA A 125 -3.92 9.52 1.65
C ALA A 125 -5.35 9.63 2.17
N SER A 126 -5.78 8.62 2.93
CA SER A 126 -7.02 8.66 3.71
C SER A 126 -6.89 9.61 4.91
N SER A 127 -8.01 10.05 5.48
CA SER A 127 -8.05 10.84 6.70
C SER A 127 -7.67 10.04 7.96
N ASN A 128 -7.56 8.71 7.85
CA ASN A 128 -7.18 7.85 8.95
C ASN A 128 -5.73 8.11 9.42
N ASN A 129 -5.58 8.46 10.70
CA ASN A 129 -4.31 8.81 11.33
C ASN A 129 -3.81 7.77 12.33
N SER A 130 -4.22 6.52 12.16
CA SER A 130 -3.70 5.41 12.96
C SER A 130 -2.18 5.29 12.88
N SER A 131 -1.58 4.68 13.90
CA SER A 131 -0.12 4.50 13.97
C SER A 131 0.41 3.75 12.74
N PHE A 132 -0.32 2.73 12.29
CA PHE A 132 -0.03 1.98 11.08
C PHE A 132 -0.13 2.84 9.82
N CYS A 133 -1.21 3.61 9.63
CA CYS A 133 -1.37 4.43 8.43
C CYS A 133 -0.30 5.52 8.32
N LYS A 134 0.25 6.01 9.43
CA LYS A 134 1.40 6.92 9.42
C LYS A 134 2.66 6.21 8.89
N VAL A 135 2.95 5.02 9.39
CA VAL A 135 4.11 4.23 8.94
C VAL A 135 3.96 3.84 7.48
N PHE A 136 2.79 3.32 7.08
CA PHE A 136 2.50 2.88 5.72
C PHE A 136 2.68 3.99 4.68
N ARG A 137 2.08 5.17 4.93
CA ARG A 137 2.17 6.32 3.99
C ARG A 137 3.58 6.91 3.90
N ASN A 138 4.42 6.69 4.91
CA ASN A 138 5.81 7.15 4.94
C ASN A 138 6.79 6.19 4.26
N LEU A 139 6.36 4.99 3.87
CA LEU A 139 7.18 4.10 3.04
C LEU A 139 7.49 4.78 1.72
N GLU A 140 8.75 4.71 1.26
CA GLU A 140 9.24 5.46 0.10
C GLU A 140 8.39 5.26 -1.16
N ALA A 141 8.06 4.01 -1.48
CA ALA A 141 7.22 3.67 -2.63
C ALA A 141 5.80 4.25 -2.52
N VAL A 142 5.18 4.11 -1.35
CA VAL A 142 3.81 4.59 -1.12
C VAL A 142 3.76 6.11 -1.13
N LYS A 143 4.74 6.75 -0.48
CA LYS A 143 4.90 8.21 -0.47
C LYS A 143 5.02 8.76 -1.89
N LYS A 144 5.79 8.09 -2.75
CA LYS A 144 5.92 8.44 -4.17
C LYS A 144 4.59 8.36 -4.90
N TRP A 145 3.82 7.27 -4.73
CA TRP A 145 2.50 7.16 -5.35
C TRP A 145 1.50 8.21 -4.88
N ILE A 146 1.53 8.57 -3.59
CA ILE A 146 0.69 9.63 -3.03
C ILE A 146 1.09 11.00 -3.61
N SER A 147 2.40 11.25 -3.79
CA SER A 147 2.90 12.52 -4.34
C SER A 147 2.46 12.79 -5.78
N TYR A 148 2.03 11.75 -6.50
CA TYR A 148 1.50 11.91 -7.84
C TYR A 148 0.12 12.56 -7.88
N GLU A 149 -0.60 12.64 -6.75
CA GLU A 149 -1.90 13.31 -6.60
C GLU A 149 -2.79 13.21 -7.87
N ASN A 150 -2.84 14.28 -8.66
CA ASN A 150 -3.67 14.44 -9.87
C ASN A 150 -3.05 13.89 -11.16
N ASN A 151 -1.77 13.54 -11.16
CA ASN A 151 -1.10 12.89 -12.29
C ASN A 151 -1.28 11.37 -12.25
N GLY A 152 -1.42 10.79 -11.06
CA GLY A 152 -1.64 9.35 -10.86
C GLY A 152 -0.49 8.47 -11.39
N VAL A 153 -0.65 7.16 -11.22
CA VAL A 153 0.25 6.15 -11.79
C VAL A 153 -0.26 5.79 -13.18
N SER A 154 0.55 6.06 -14.21
CA SER A 154 0.23 5.71 -15.60
C SER A 154 0.19 4.21 -15.81
N MET A 155 -0.85 3.74 -16.50
CA MET A 155 -1.05 2.33 -16.84
C MET A 155 -0.51 1.98 -18.23
N ALA A 156 -0.20 2.98 -19.05
CA ALA A 156 0.31 2.81 -20.41
C ALA A 156 1.84 2.63 -20.46
N ASP A 157 2.56 3.00 -19.41
CA ASP A 157 4.03 2.95 -19.39
C ASP A 157 4.54 1.57 -18.99
N SER A 158 5.67 1.13 -19.55
CA SER A 158 6.31 -0.14 -19.20
C SER A 158 6.71 -0.20 -17.72
N ASN A 159 7.10 0.94 -17.13
CA ASN A 159 7.55 1.06 -15.75
C ASN A 159 6.48 1.70 -14.83
N ILE A 160 6.00 0.94 -13.85
CA ILE A 160 5.15 1.44 -12.73
C ILE A 160 5.90 2.45 -11.83
N PHE A 161 7.24 2.42 -11.87
CA PHE A 161 8.11 3.30 -11.08
C PHE A 161 8.67 4.49 -11.86
N SER A 162 8.27 4.63 -13.14
CA SER A 162 8.55 5.83 -13.92
C SER A 162 8.07 7.02 -13.11
N ASP A 163 8.97 7.94 -12.74
CA ASP A 163 8.57 9.26 -12.26
C ASP A 163 7.55 9.79 -13.24
N GLY A 164 6.41 10.30 -12.77
CA GLY A 164 5.39 10.93 -13.60
C GLY A 164 5.89 12.17 -14.39
N SER A 165 7.20 12.38 -14.49
CA SER A 165 7.83 13.32 -15.41
C SER A 165 7.87 12.74 -16.82
N TRP A 166 6.79 12.95 -17.57
CA TRP A 166 6.94 13.17 -19.00
C TRP A 166 7.76 14.45 -19.16
N LYS A 167 9.09 14.37 -19.24
CA LYS A 167 9.81 15.42 -19.96
C LYS A 167 9.49 15.20 -21.42
N GLU A 168 8.65 16.08 -21.96
CA GLU A 168 8.45 16.30 -23.39
C GLU A 168 9.84 16.20 -24.06
N ASP A 169 10.08 15.16 -24.86
CA ASP A 169 11.29 15.07 -25.68
C ASP A 169 11.13 16.13 -26.77
N GLN A 170 11.57 17.35 -26.46
CA GLN A 170 11.71 18.44 -27.41
C GLN A 170 12.88 18.09 -28.32
N ARG A 171 12.60 17.36 -29.40
CA ARG A 171 13.50 17.19 -30.53
C ARG A 171 12.84 17.69 -31.80
#